data_AF-A0A662KI46-F1
#
_entry.id   AF-A0A662KI46-F1
#
_cell.length_a   1.000
_cell.length_b   1.000
_cell.length_c   1.000
_cell.angle_alpha   90.00
_cell.angle_beta   90.00
_cell.angle_gamma   90.00
#
_symmetry.space_group_name_H-M   'P 1'
#
loop_
_entity.id
_entity.type
_entity.pdbx_description
1 polymer ?
#
loop_
_entity_poly.entity_id
_entity_poly.type
_entity_poly.pdbx_seq_one_letter_code
_entity_poly.pdbx_strand_id
1 'polypeptide(L)'
;MKFDLQCSIQLSKKADELKEELEAFIKDEELFSSLESYELKADRLHLRIVSDVKRSHEIALRFYKKFAQFFGKKKIGVRGIH
;
A
#
# COMPACT_ATOMS: atom_id res chain seq x y z
N MET A 1 20.98 -9.24 -4.40
CA MET A 1 19.79 -10.08 -4.67
C MET A 1 18.60 -9.13 -4.70
N LYS A 2 17.80 -9.12 -5.77
CA LYS A 2 16.66 -8.19 -5.91
C LYS A 2 15.39 -8.92 -5.50
N PHE A 3 14.66 -8.39 -4.52
CA PHE A 3 13.37 -8.89 -4.08
C PHE A 3 12.27 -8.09 -4.78
N ASP A 4 11.43 -8.77 -5.55
CA ASP A 4 10.25 -8.20 -6.21
C ASP A 4 9.02 -8.91 -5.64
N LEU A 5 8.06 -8.14 -5.15
CA LEU A 5 6.78 -8.64 -4.66
C LEU A 5 5.65 -7.81 -5.24
N GLN A 6 4.72 -8.50 -5.88
CA GLN A 6 3.41 -7.94 -6.23
C GLN A 6 2.40 -8.46 -5.22
N CYS A 7 1.67 -7.55 -4.59
CA CYS A 7 0.62 -7.89 -3.65
C CYS A 7 -0.53 -6.89 -3.76
N SER A 8 -1.64 -7.24 -3.13
CA SER A 8 -2.81 -6.40 -3.04
C SER A 8 -3.31 -6.32 -1.61
N ILE A 9 -3.84 -5.16 -1.23
CA ILE A 9 -4.45 -4.95 0.07
C ILE A 9 -5.95 -4.82 -0.14
N GLN A 10 -6.72 -5.68 0.51
CA GLN A 10 -8.18 -5.63 0.46
C GLN A 10 -8.71 -4.57 1.44
N LEU A 11 -9.59 -3.71 0.92
CA LEU A 11 -10.30 -2.68 1.66
C LEU A 11 -11.74 -3.13 1.93
N SER A 12 -12.38 -2.54 2.95
CA SER A 12 -13.75 -2.90 3.33
C SER A 12 -14.81 -2.35 2.38
N LYS A 13 -14.46 -1.35 1.58
CA LYS A 13 -15.34 -0.66 0.62
C LYS A 13 -14.49 -0.04 -0.49
N LYS A 14 -15.14 0.38 -1.57
CA LYS A 14 -14.48 1.07 -2.67
C LYS A 14 -13.83 2.37 -2.19
N ALA A 15 -12.64 2.67 -2.70
CA ALA A 15 -11.84 3.80 -2.28
C ALA A 15 -11.30 4.63 -3.45
N ASP A 16 -11.83 4.45 -4.66
CA ASP A 16 -11.34 5.11 -5.89
C ASP A 16 -11.24 6.65 -5.76
N GLU A 17 -12.14 7.26 -4.97
CA GLU A 17 -12.18 8.70 -4.68
C GLU A 17 -10.98 9.20 -3.84
N LEU A 18 -10.26 8.31 -3.15
CA LEU A 18 -9.13 8.64 -2.30
C LEU A 18 -7.78 8.61 -3.04
N LYS A 19 -7.80 8.45 -4.37
CA LYS A 19 -6.58 8.30 -5.16
C LYS A 19 -5.60 9.47 -5.00
N GLU A 20 -6.11 10.70 -5.04
CA GLU A 20 -5.28 11.91 -4.88
C GLU A 20 -4.70 12.02 -3.46
N GLU A 21 -5.50 11.73 -2.44
CA GLU A 21 -5.05 11.76 -1.04
C GLU A 21 -4.04 10.65 -0.73
N LEU A 22 -4.22 9.48 -1.34
CA LEU A 22 -3.30 8.36 -1.24
C LEU A 22 -1.96 8.70 -1.90
N GLU A 23 -1.99 9.34 -3.07
CA GLU A 23 -0.78 9.79 -3.75
C GLU A 23 0.00 10.82 -2.90
N ALA A 24 -0.70 11.79 -2.31
CA ALA A 24 -0.09 12.76 -1.41
C ALA A 24 0.53 12.07 -0.18
N PHE A 25 -0.18 11.11 0.42
CA PHE A 25 0.31 10.33 1.55
C PHE A 25 1.57 9.52 1.22
N ILE A 26 1.61 8.87 0.04
CA ILE A 26 2.77 8.09 -0.40
C ILE A 26 3.98 8.99 -0.67
N LYS A 27 3.77 10.17 -1.26
CA LYS A 27 4.85 11.14 -1.55
C LYS A 27 5.44 11.76 -0.29
N ASP A 28 4.64 11.93 0.77
CA ASP A 28 5.08 12.51 2.04
C ASP A 28 5.89 11.52 2.89
N GLU A 29 5.65 10.20 2.75
CA GLU A 29 6.34 9.17 3.53
C GLU A 29 7.53 8.55 2.80
N GLU A 30 8.77 8.86 3.25
CA GLU A 30 10.01 8.22 2.78
C GLU A 30 10.01 6.68 2.90
N LEU A 31 9.15 6.14 3.77
CA LEU A 31 8.96 4.71 3.96
C LEU A 31 8.57 4.02 2.64
N PHE A 32 7.87 4.69 1.73
CA PHE A 32 7.44 4.14 0.45
C PHE A 32 8.52 4.19 -0.65
N SER A 33 9.77 4.53 -0.33
CA SER A 33 10.89 4.52 -1.28
C SER A 33 11.10 3.19 -2.02
N SER A 34 10.71 2.05 -1.42
CA SER A 34 10.76 0.73 -2.05
C SER A 34 9.47 0.34 -2.81
N LEU A 35 8.49 1.24 -2.89
CA LEU A 35 7.25 1.06 -3.67
C LEU A 35 7.52 1.48 -5.11
N GLU A 36 7.54 0.52 -6.03
CA GLU A 36 7.79 0.79 -7.45
C GLU A 36 6.53 1.28 -8.16
N SER A 37 5.37 0.69 -7.83
CA SER A 37 4.08 1.13 -8.35
C SER A 37 2.94 0.80 -7.40
N TYR A 38 1.86 1.56 -7.51
CA TYR A 38 0.61 1.28 -6.82
C TYR A 38 -0.59 1.62 -7.70
N GLU A 39 -1.68 0.90 -7.52
CA GLU A 39 -2.94 1.14 -8.22
C GLU A 39 -4.10 0.87 -7.27
N LEU A 40 -4.97 1.87 -7.09
CA LEU A 40 -6.21 1.72 -6.35
C LEU A 40 -7.34 1.42 -7.33
N LYS A 41 -7.97 0.26 -7.16
CA LYS A 41 -9.04 -0.22 -8.04
C LYS A 41 -10.16 -0.83 -7.22
N ALA A 42 -11.33 -0.20 -7.24
CA ALA A 42 -12.48 -0.60 -6.45
C ALA A 42 -12.12 -0.74 -4.95
N ASP A 43 -12.20 -1.95 -4.40
CA ASP A 43 -11.91 -2.29 -3.00
C ASP A 43 -10.49 -2.84 -2.80
N ARG A 44 -9.59 -2.69 -3.78
CA ARG A 44 -8.22 -3.22 -3.69
C ARG A 44 -7.17 -2.17 -4.00
N LEU A 45 -6.12 -2.17 -3.18
CA LEU A 45 -4.90 -1.42 -3.42
C LEU A 45 -3.80 -2.39 -3.87
N HIS A 46 -3.49 -2.37 -5.16
CA HIS A 46 -2.40 -3.13 -5.74
C HIS A 46 -1.09 -2.40 -5.51
N LEU A 47 -0.05 -3.15 -5.15
CA LEU A 47 1.28 -2.65 -4.82
C LEU A 47 2.33 -3.52 -5.49
N ARG A 48 3.35 -2.88 -6.06
CA ARG A 48 4.59 -3.53 -6.46
C ARG A 48 5.73 -3.00 -5.61
N ILE A 49 6.36 -3.88 -4.85
CA ILE A 49 7.42 -3.54 -3.92
C ILE A 49 8.70 -4.19 -4.40
N VAL A 50 9.71 -3.35 -4.63
CA VAL A 50 11.01 -3.78 -5.14
C VAL A 50 12.08 -3.27 -4.20
N SER A 51 12.90 -4.19 -3.69
CA SER A 51 13.99 -3.84 -2.79
C SER A 51 15.19 -4.76 -3.00
N ASP A 52 16.36 -4.17 -2.90
CA ASP A 52 17.68 -4.79 -2.95
C ASP A 52 18.29 -4.97 -1.55
N VAL A 53 17.70 -4.33 -0.54
CA VAL A 53 18.20 -4.28 0.85
C VAL A 53 17.39 -5.18 1.79
N LYS A 54 16.05 -5.08 1.75
CA LYS A 54 15.15 -5.81 2.66
C LYS A 54 14.22 -6.73 1.89
N ARG A 55 13.73 -7.79 2.55
CA ARG A 55 12.75 -8.68 1.92
C ARG A 55 11.42 -7.94 1.70
N SER A 56 10.91 -7.96 0.47
CA SER A 56 9.72 -7.19 0.09
C SER A 56 8.46 -7.55 0.89
N HIS A 57 8.34 -8.76 1.43
CA HIS A 57 7.20 -9.13 2.30
C HIS A 57 7.24 -8.41 3.66
N GLU A 58 8.42 -8.16 4.22
CA GLU A 58 8.54 -7.42 5.48
C GLU A 58 8.14 -5.95 5.25
N ILE A 59 8.52 -5.40 4.09
CA ILE A 59 8.14 -4.06 3.65
C ILE A 59 6.62 -3.99 3.43
N ALA A 60 6.01 -4.99 2.80
CA ALA A 60 4.56 -5.08 2.60
C ALA A 60 3.80 -5.01 3.94
N LEU A 61 4.29 -5.71 4.98
CA LEU A 61 3.69 -5.65 6.32
C LEU A 61 3.81 -4.26 6.97
N ARG A 62 4.91 -3.54 6.72
CA ARG A 62 5.06 -2.14 7.18
C ARG A 62 4.09 -1.22 6.46
N PHE A 63 3.99 -1.36 5.12
CA PHE A 63 3.06 -0.60 4.29
C PHE A 63 1.63 -0.84 4.72
N TYR A 64 1.26 -2.10 4.98
CA TYR A 64 -0.06 -2.48 5.47
C TYR A 64 -0.46 -1.72 6.74
N LYS A 65 0.44 -1.61 7.73
CA LYS A 65 0.16 -0.86 8.97
C LYS A 65 -0.08 0.62 8.70
N LYS A 66 0.69 1.24 7.80
CA LYS A 66 0.53 2.64 7.42
C LYS A 66 -0.76 2.89 6.64
N PHE A 67 -1.04 2.05 5.65
CA PHE A 67 -2.30 2.10 4.93
C PHE A 67 -3.50 1.87 5.86
N ALA A 68 -3.41 0.97 6.84
CA ALA A 68 -4.46 0.79 7.84
C ALA A 68 -4.72 2.07 8.65
N GLN A 69 -3.69 2.84 9.01
CA GLN A 69 -3.85 4.13 9.67
C GLN A 69 -4.48 5.18 8.74
N PHE A 70 -4.01 5.27 7.50
CA PHE A 70 -4.53 6.20 6.48
C PHE A 70 -6.01 5.94 6.19
N PHE A 71 -6.35 4.71 5.81
CA PHE A 71 -7.72 4.30 5.48
C PHE A 71 -8.63 4.31 6.72
N GLY A 72 -8.10 4.00 7.90
CA GLY A 72 -8.83 4.08 9.16
C GLY A 72 -9.35 5.49 9.47
N LYS A 73 -8.55 6.54 9.22
CA LYS A 73 -9.00 7.94 9.34
C LYS A 73 -10.16 8.28 8.39
N LYS A 74 -10.29 7.55 7.29
CA LYS A 74 -11.34 7.68 6.26
C LYS A 74 -12.51 6.71 6.45
N LYS A 75 -12.59 6.05 7.62
CA LYS A 75 -13.61 5.03 7.93
C LYS A 75 -13.64 3.91 6.89
N ILE A 76 -12.45 3.50 6.41
CA ILE A 76 -12.24 2.37 5.51
C ILE A 76 -11.41 1.34 6.27
N GLY A 77 -11.94 0.13 6.45
CA GLY A 77 -11.21 -0.96 7.08
C GLY A 77 -10.25 -1.62 6.09
N VAL A 78 -9.09 -2.04 6.57
CA VAL A 78 -8.13 -2.86 5.80
C VAL A 78 -8.24 -4.30 6.28
N ARG A 79 -8.44 -5.24 5.35
CA ARG A 79 -8.86 -6.62 5.65
C ARG A 79 -7.71 -7.63 5.58
N GLY A 80 -6.80 -7.50 4.63
CA GLY A 80 -5.72 -8.47 4.42
C GLY A 80 -4.83 -8.12 3.25
N ILE A 81 -3.67 -8.78 3.20
CA ILE A 81 -2.72 -8.75 2.08
C ILE A 81 -2.91 -10.06 1.29
N HIS A 82 -3.03 -9.95 -0.03
CA HIS A 82 -3.21 -11.07 -0.97
C HIS A 82 -2.20 -11.00 -2.10
#